data_AF-A0A1F8U628-F1
#
_entry.id   AF-A0A1F8U628-F1
#
_cell.length_a   1.000
_cell.length_b   1.000
_cell.length_c   1.000
_cell.angle_alpha   90.00
_cell.angle_beta   90.00
_cell.angle_gamma   90.00
#
_symmetry.space_group_name_H-M   'P 1'
#
loop_
_entity.id
_entity.type
_entity.pdbx_description
1 polymer ?
#
loop_
_entity_poly.entity_id
_entity_poly.type
_entity_poly.pdbx_seq_one_letter_code
_entity_poly.pdbx_strand_id
1 'polypeptide(L)'
;MVSYFEWVQNIQSLMWDEEEVNRTLEKIMIRAFNEVWDKKKEKNTTMRMGAYMVAIDRIVKAKKIRGVFPKTLIKKTDFKRRQD
;
A
#
# COMPACT_ATOMS: atom_id res chain seq x y z
N MET A 1 -1.64 11.30 -7.68
CA MET A 1 -2.18 11.91 -6.44
C MET A 1 -3.28 12.90 -6.73
N VAL A 2 -3.13 13.77 -7.74
CA VAL A 2 -4.19 14.67 -8.22
C VAL A 2 -5.52 13.92 -8.50
N SER A 3 -5.48 12.81 -9.25
CA SER A 3 -6.68 12.00 -9.51
C SER A 3 -7.37 11.40 -8.27
N TYR A 4 -6.65 11.17 -7.16
CA TYR A 4 -7.27 10.73 -5.91
C TYR A 4 -7.99 11.89 -5.21
N PHE A 5 -7.41 13.08 -5.25
CA PHE A 5 -8.04 14.28 -4.69
C PHE A 5 -9.25 14.73 -5.52
N GLU A 6 -9.19 14.64 -6.85
CA GLU A 6 -10.37 14.87 -7.72
C GLU A 6 -11.52 13.92 -7.40
N TRP A 7 -11.23 12.63 -7.16
CA TRP A 7 -12.24 11.66 -6.74
C TRP A 7 -12.82 11.96 -5.35
N VAL A 8 -12.00 12.38 -4.40
CA VAL A 8 -12.44 12.79 -3.05
C VAL A 8 -13.30 14.06 -3.10
N GLN A 9 -12.91 15.05 -3.91
CA GLN A 9 -13.67 16.29 -4.12
C GLN A 9 -15.04 16.00 -4.75
N ASN A 10 -15.09 15.09 -5.73
CA ASN A 10 -16.35 14.66 -6.35
C ASN A 10 -17.30 13.92 -5.38
N ILE A 11 -16.78 13.29 -4.32
CA ILE A 11 -17.59 12.53 -3.36
C ILE A 11 -18.08 13.39 -2.19
N GLN A 12 -17.35 14.42 -1.79
CA GLN A 12 -17.64 15.12 -0.52
C GLN A 12 -18.45 16.41 -0.65
N SER A 13 -18.68 16.96 -1.84
CA SER A 13 -19.38 18.27 -2.04
C SER A 13 -18.92 19.40 -1.10
N LEU A 14 -17.75 19.26 -0.49
CA LEU A 14 -17.09 20.22 0.39
C LEU A 14 -15.83 20.64 -0.35
N MET A 15 -15.88 21.85 -0.91
CA MET A 15 -14.74 22.49 -1.56
C MET A 15 -13.69 22.76 -0.49
N TRP A 16 -12.68 21.89 -0.39
CA TRP A 16 -11.51 22.19 0.43
C TRP A 16 -10.73 23.32 -0.21
N ASP A 17 -10.26 24.25 0.61
CA ASP A 17 -9.37 25.31 0.17
C ASP A 17 -8.09 24.69 -0.43
N GLU A 18 -7.55 25.31 -1.47
CA GLU A 18 -6.36 24.84 -2.19
C GLU A 18 -5.19 24.64 -1.21
N GLU A 19 -5.07 25.52 -0.22
CA GLU A 19 -4.07 25.45 0.84
C GLU A 19 -4.22 24.17 1.69
N GLU A 20 -5.45 23.77 2.00
CA GLU A 20 -5.72 22.56 2.77
C GLU A 20 -5.43 21.28 1.98
N VAL A 21 -5.75 21.29 0.68
CA VAL A 21 -5.41 20.20 -0.24
C VAL A 21 -3.89 20.04 -0.34
N ASN A 22 -3.16 21.15 -0.58
CA ASN A 22 -1.71 21.13 -0.71
C ASN A 22 -1.02 20.68 0.58
N ARG A 23 -1.46 21.18 1.74
CA ARG A 23 -0.92 20.77 3.05
C ARG A 23 -1.17 19.28 3.33
N THR A 24 -2.31 18.75 2.91
CA THR A 24 -2.64 17.33 3.06
C THR A 24 -1.81 16.47 2.11
N LEU A 25 -1.67 16.89 0.86
CA LEU A 25 -0.82 16.25 -0.14
C LEU A 25 0.64 16.18 0.33
N GLU A 26 1.18 17.29 0.84
CA GLU A 26 2.53 17.36 1.38
C GLU A 26 2.74 16.35 2.52
N LYS A 27 1.83 16.31 3.50
CA LYS A 27 1.88 15.33 4.59
C LYS A 27 1.92 13.89 4.10
N ILE A 28 1.10 13.56 3.08
CA ILE A 28 1.06 12.21 2.50
C ILE A 28 2.38 11.90 1.77
N MET A 29 2.90 12.86 1.01
CA MET A 29 4.16 12.72 0.26
C MET A 29 5.36 12.51 1.18
N ILE A 30 5.51 13.34 2.21
CA ILE A 30 6.60 13.25 3.19
C ILE A 30 6.55 11.89 3.89
N ARG A 31 5.37 11.47 4.34
CA ARG A 31 5.20 10.15 4.97
C ARG A 31 5.59 9.01 4.02
N ALA A 32 5.10 9.05 2.78
CA ALA A 32 5.41 8.02 1.79
C ALA A 32 6.91 7.95 1.48
N PHE A 33 7.58 9.10 1.37
CA PHE A 33 9.02 9.17 1.17
C PHE A 33 9.78 8.56 2.35
N ASN A 34 9.43 8.94 3.58
CA ASN A 34 10.09 8.43 4.79
C ASN A 34 9.96 6.91 4.89
N GLU A 35 8.78 6.33 4.64
CA GLU A 35 8.58 4.88 4.65
C GLU A 35 9.50 4.15 3.64
N VAL A 36 9.69 4.73 2.44
CA VAL A 36 10.60 4.16 1.42
C VAL A 36 12.06 4.32 1.84
N TRP A 37 12.43 5.48 2.36
CA TRP A 37 13.79 5.78 2.82
C TRP A 37 14.22 4.85 3.95
N ASP A 38 13.34 4.65 4.93
CA ASP A 38 13.59 3.76 6.07
C ASP A 38 13.71 2.32 5.59
N LYS A 39 12.83 1.86 4.69
CA LYS A 39 12.92 0.51 4.12
C LYS A 39 14.21 0.31 3.33
N LYS A 40 14.61 1.33 2.56
CA LYS A 40 15.87 1.36 1.82
C LYS A 40 17.07 1.23 2.76
N LYS A 41 17.07 1.95 3.89
CA LYS A 41 18.13 1.88 4.90
C LYS A 41 18.15 0.53 5.60
N GLU A 42 17.00 0.05 6.06
CA GLU A 42 16.84 -1.23 6.76
C GLU A 42 17.36 -2.41 5.94
N LYS A 43 17.08 -2.42 4.62
CA LYS A 43 17.45 -3.52 3.73
C LYS A 43 18.72 -3.26 2.91
N ASN A 44 19.37 -2.11 3.11
CA ASN A 44 20.53 -1.65 2.34
C ASN A 44 20.36 -1.80 0.82
N THR A 45 19.24 -1.34 0.29
CA THR A 45 18.91 -1.47 -1.15
C THR A 45 18.92 -0.12 -1.88
N THR A 46 18.51 -0.12 -3.15
CA THR A 46 18.18 1.12 -3.86
C THR A 46 16.83 1.67 -3.39
N MET A 47 16.60 2.96 -3.63
CA MET A 47 15.29 3.61 -3.37
C MET A 47 14.15 2.93 -4.13
N ARG A 48 14.42 2.51 -5.38
CA ARG A 48 13.44 1.78 -6.19
C ARG A 48 13.03 0.48 -5.50
N MET A 49 13.98 -0.31 -5.00
CA MET A 49 13.68 -1.56 -4.27
C MET A 49 12.96 -1.32 -2.95
N GLY A 50 13.34 -0.30 -2.20
CA GLY A 50 12.60 0.11 -1.01
C GLY A 50 11.13 0.42 -1.32
N ALA A 51 10.85 1.12 -2.43
CA ALA A 51 9.49 1.45 -2.85
C ALA A 51 8.65 0.21 -3.18
N TYR A 52 9.21 -0.74 -3.94
CA TYR A 52 8.50 -2.00 -4.22
C TYR A 52 8.25 -2.82 -2.96
N MET A 53 9.21 -2.88 -2.03
CA MET A 53 9.04 -3.59 -0.77
C MET A 53 7.91 -2.98 0.08
N VAL A 54 7.85 -1.65 0.18
CA VAL A 54 6.76 -0.95 0.89
C VAL A 54 5.41 -1.24 0.23
N ALA A 55 5.34 -1.20 -1.11
CA ALA A 55 4.10 -1.47 -1.84
C ALA A 55 3.61 -2.92 -1.61
N ILE A 56 4.49 -3.90 -1.72
CA ILE A 56 4.13 -5.32 -1.51
C ILE A 56 3.71 -5.57 -0.06
N ASP A 57 4.42 -5.00 0.92
CA ASP A 57 4.08 -5.15 2.34
C ASP A 57 2.69 -4.60 2.65
N ARG A 58 2.31 -3.44 2.07
CA ARG A 58 0.96 -2.89 2.18
C ARG A 58 -0.11 -3.83 1.62
N ILE A 59 0.13 -4.42 0.43
CA ILE A 59 -0.80 -5.37 -0.20
C ILE A 59 -0.94 -6.64 0.64
N VAL A 60 0.17 -7.18 1.13
CA VAL A 60 0.20 -8.39 1.97
C VAL A 60 -0.54 -8.14 3.28
N LYS A 61 -0.31 -7.00 3.93
CA LYS A 61 -1.03 -6.58 5.15
C LYS A 61 -2.53 -6.47 4.89
N ALA A 62 -2.95 -5.76 3.84
CA ALA A 62 -4.36 -5.63 3.48
C ALA A 62 -5.03 -6.98 3.20
N LYS A 63 -4.34 -7.88 2.47
CA LYS A 63 -4.81 -9.24 2.18
C LYS A 63 -4.91 -10.12 3.43
N LYS A 64 -3.97 -9.97 4.38
CA LYS A 64 -4.00 -10.67 5.67
C LYS A 64 -5.20 -10.22 6.52
N ILE A 65 -5.44 -8.91 6.60
CA ILE A 65 -6.57 -8.33 7.36
C ILE A 65 -7.91 -8.78 6.79
N ARG A 66 -8.10 -8.69 5.47
CA ARG A 66 -9.35 -9.12 4.81
C ARG A 66 -9.59 -10.63 4.89
N GLY A 67 -8.54 -11.42 5.13
CA GLY A 67 -8.55 -12.86 4.96
C GLY A 67 -8.65 -13.26 3.48
N VAL A 68 -8.14 -14.44 3.14
CA VAL A 68 -8.33 -15.02 1.80
C VAL A 68 -9.65 -15.79 1.83
N PHE A 69 -10.68 -15.31 1.14
CA PHE A 69 -11.91 -16.08 0.94
C PHE A 69 -11.98 -16.54 -0.53
N PRO A 70 -12.21 -17.84 -0.81
CA PRO A 70 -12.28 -18.97 0.13
C PRO A 70 -10.86 -19.47 0.52
N LYS A 71 -10.66 -19.73 1.82
CA LYS A 71 -9.40 -20.21 2.44
C LYS A 71 -9.05 -21.68 2.10
N THR A 72 -9.78 -22.31 1.16
CA THR A 72 -9.84 -23.77 0.99
C THR A 72 -8.92 -24.32 -0.12
N LEU A 73 -8.39 -23.49 -1.02
CA LEU A 73 -7.70 -23.99 -2.22
C LEU A 73 -6.17 -24.06 -2.13
N ILE A 74 -5.54 -23.44 -1.12
CA ILE A 74 -4.07 -23.45 -1.01
C ILE A 74 -3.57 -24.64 -0.17
N LYS A 75 -4.37 -25.15 0.79
CA LYS A 75 -3.94 -26.30 1.62
C LYS A 75 -4.09 -27.67 0.95
N LYS A 76 -4.96 -27.83 -0.05
CA LYS A 76 -5.16 -29.15 -0.69
C LYS A 76 -4.06 -29.49 -1.70
N THR A 77 -3.45 -28.49 -2.34
CA THR A 77 -2.43 -28.70 -3.38
C THR A 77 -1.06 -29.08 -2.79
N ASP A 78 -0.74 -28.60 -1.58
CA ASP A 78 0.52 -28.91 -0.91
C ASP A 78 0.48 -30.20 -0.06
N PHE A 79 -0.71 -30.69 0.30
CA PHE A 79 -0.86 -31.95 1.04
C PHE A 79 -0.84 -33.17 0.10
N LYS A 80 -1.30 -33.03 -1.15
CA LYS A 80 -1.35 -34.15 -2.11
C LYS A 80 0.00 -34.47 -2.77
N ARG A 81 0.96 -33.53 -2.79
CA ARG A 81 2.29 -33.73 -3.43
C ARG A 81 3.34 -34.38 -2.50
N ARG A 82 2.95 -34.85 -1.31
CA ARG A 82 3.85 -35.55 -0.36
C ARG A 82 3.46 -37.02 -0.12
N GLN A 83 2.43 -37.52 -0.82
CA GLN A 83 1.91 -38.89 -0.70
C GLN A 83 2.01 -39.67 -2.02
N ASP A 84 2.68 -39.10 -3.03
CA ASP A 84 2.95 -39.70 -4.34
C ASP A 84 4.46 -39.85 -4.53
#